data_AF-A0A934EUT4-F1
#
_entry.id   AF-A0A934EUT4-F1
#
_cell.length_a   1.000
_cell.length_b   1.000
_cell.length_c   1.000
_cell.angle_alpha   90.00
_cell.angle_beta   90.00
_cell.angle_gamma   90.00
#
_symmetry.space_group_name_H-M   'P 1'
#
loop_
_entity.id
_entity.type
_entity.pdbx_description
1 polymer ?
#
loop_
_entity_poly.entity_id
_entity_poly.type
_entity_poly.pdbx_seq_one_letter_code
_entity_poly.pdbx_strand_id
1 'polypeptide(L)'
;MSNRPHRRPCQPTRKPATTPSSKSSKGSASRARWATATTKPTPLAIHRELHNRQGEADALGNLGLAHEAHGDLFEPIELFEQALLIYRDIGDRRGEAGALWISSLSFNKLGNRSAAVSNAEAALRIFEELADPTAATVRTQIADWRAAT
;
A
#
# COMPACT_ATOMS: atom_id res chain seq x y z
N MET A 1 67.71 20.18 21.36
CA MET A 1 68.50 19.55 22.45
C MET A 1 67.56 19.22 23.60
N SER A 2 67.48 17.92 23.95
CA SER A 2 67.26 17.31 25.28
C SER A 2 66.12 17.85 26.17
N ASN A 3 65.29 17.09 26.88
CA ASN A 3 65.35 15.72 27.39
C ASN A 3 63.94 15.38 27.95
N ARG A 4 63.43 14.15 27.75
CA ARG A 4 62.30 13.56 28.51
C ARG A 4 62.80 13.14 29.93
N PRO A 5 62.01 12.44 30.78
CA PRO A 5 60.71 12.74 31.40
C PRO A 5 60.77 12.53 32.95
N HIS A 6 59.77 12.94 33.73
CA HIS A 6 59.57 12.34 35.06
C HIS A 6 58.09 12.10 35.40
N ARG A 7 57.87 10.94 36.04
CA ARG A 7 56.61 10.24 36.29
C ARG A 7 56.14 10.43 37.74
N ARG A 8 54.80 10.47 37.90
CA ARG A 8 53.96 9.94 39.01
C ARG A 8 53.94 10.72 40.35
N PRO A 9 52.95 10.50 41.27
CA PRO A 9 51.81 9.54 41.25
C PRO A 9 50.41 10.10 41.65
N CYS A 10 49.35 9.37 41.28
CA CYS A 10 48.05 9.40 41.95
C CYS A 10 48.15 8.76 43.34
N GLN A 11 47.47 9.33 44.34
CA GLN A 11 47.19 8.65 45.62
C GLN A 11 45.68 8.63 45.91
N PRO A 12 45.16 7.53 46.50
CA PRO A 12 43.74 7.26 46.67
C PRO A 12 43.23 7.62 48.06
N THR A 13 41.94 7.92 48.21
CA THR A 13 41.27 7.86 49.52
C THR A 13 40.18 6.79 49.51
N ARG A 14 40.57 5.61 50.04
CA ARG A 14 39.68 4.56 50.52
C ARG A 14 39.14 4.94 51.89
N LYS A 15 37.83 4.76 52.12
CA LYS A 15 37.18 4.51 53.43
C LYS A 15 35.88 3.71 53.21
N PRO A 16 35.41 2.93 54.20
CA PRO A 16 35.57 1.47 54.18
C PRO A 16 34.29 0.68 53.93
N ALA A 17 34.49 -0.58 53.57
CA ALA A 17 33.47 -1.62 53.49
C ALA A 17 32.89 -1.97 54.87
N THR A 18 31.57 -2.15 54.91
CA THR A 18 30.91 -3.11 55.80
C THR A 18 30.25 -4.16 54.91
N THR A 19 30.45 -5.42 55.31
CA THR A 19 30.24 -6.66 54.55
C THR A 19 28.82 -7.23 54.72
N PRO A 20 28.46 -8.30 53.97
CA PRO A 20 27.13 -8.49 53.39
C PRO A 20 26.25 -9.47 54.17
N SER A 21 24.95 -9.51 53.85
CA SER A 21 24.20 -10.76 53.97
C SER A 21 23.14 -10.89 52.89
N SER A 22 23.28 -11.98 52.15
CA SER A 22 22.32 -12.55 51.21
C SER A 22 21.03 -12.96 51.93
N LYS A 23 19.90 -12.88 51.20
CA LYS A 23 18.94 -13.97 51.05
C LYS A 23 17.90 -13.63 49.98
N SER A 24 17.80 -14.57 49.04
CA SER A 24 16.81 -14.66 47.97
C SER A 24 15.39 -14.72 48.52
N SER A 25 14.46 -13.94 47.97
CA SER A 25 13.05 -14.29 47.99
C SER A 25 12.31 -13.78 46.75
N LYS A 26 12.23 -14.67 45.76
CA LYS A 26 10.98 -15.12 45.16
C LYS A 26 10.04 -14.05 44.58
N GLY A 27 10.01 -14.03 43.25
CA GLY A 27 8.76 -14.09 42.49
C GLY A 27 7.81 -12.90 42.62
N SER A 28 8.06 -11.85 41.85
CA SER A 28 6.98 -11.09 41.24
C SER A 28 7.13 -11.26 39.73
N ALA A 29 6.44 -12.27 39.22
CA ALA A 29 6.25 -12.50 37.81
C ALA A 29 6.03 -11.16 37.10
N SER A 30 6.89 -10.86 36.14
CA SER A 30 6.68 -9.91 35.05
C SER A 30 5.45 -10.38 34.25
N ARG A 31 4.28 -10.35 34.88
CA ARG A 31 3.00 -10.68 34.28
C ARG A 31 2.53 -9.43 33.56
N ALA A 32 2.70 -9.50 32.24
CA ALA A 32 1.74 -9.06 31.26
C ALA A 32 0.96 -7.78 31.61
N ARG A 33 1.44 -6.67 31.07
CA ARG A 33 0.54 -5.71 30.42
C ARG A 33 1.06 -5.42 29.03
N TRP A 34 0.91 -6.39 28.12
CA TRP A 34 0.58 -6.01 26.75
C TRP A 34 -0.84 -5.43 26.81
N ALA A 35 -0.98 -4.23 27.34
CA ALA A 35 -2.11 -3.42 26.97
C ALA A 35 -1.83 -3.04 25.52
N THR A 36 -2.16 -3.94 24.59
CA THR A 36 -2.44 -3.55 23.21
C THR A 36 -3.55 -2.53 23.34
N ALA A 37 -3.17 -1.25 23.41
CA ALA A 37 -4.10 -0.16 23.52
C ALA A 37 -5.04 -0.31 22.34
N THR A 38 -6.24 -0.82 22.60
CA THR A 38 -7.31 -0.95 21.63
C THR A 38 -7.89 0.44 21.42
N THR A 39 -7.03 1.39 21.03
CA THR A 39 -7.42 2.75 20.71
C THR A 39 -8.08 2.65 19.34
N LYS A 40 -9.41 2.67 19.32
CA LYS A 40 -10.16 2.71 18.07
C LYS A 40 -9.65 3.91 17.25
N PRO A 41 -9.36 3.73 15.95
CA PRO A 41 -8.86 4.82 15.13
C PRO A 41 -9.88 5.96 15.09
N THR A 42 -9.42 7.20 15.14
CA THR A 42 -10.29 8.36 15.07
C THR A 42 -10.84 8.52 13.65
N PRO A 43 -12.03 9.12 13.46
CA PRO A 43 -12.56 9.38 12.12
C PRO A 43 -11.59 10.13 11.20
N LEU A 44 -10.80 11.06 11.76
CA LEU A 44 -9.76 11.78 11.02
C LEU A 44 -8.60 10.87 10.57
N ALA A 45 -8.17 9.93 11.42
CA ALA A 45 -7.13 8.97 11.06
C ALA A 45 -7.61 8.01 9.96
N ILE A 46 -8.86 7.53 10.06
CA ILE A 46 -9.49 6.69 9.04
C ILE A 46 -9.57 7.44 7.71
N HIS A 47 -10.04 8.69 7.73
CA HIS A 47 -10.17 9.48 6.52
C HIS A 47 -8.82 9.72 5.82
N ARG A 48 -7.75 10.00 6.59
CA ARG A 48 -6.39 10.13 6.04
C ARG A 48 -5.90 8.85 5.40
N GLU A 49 -6.09 7.71 6.07
CA GLU A 49 -5.67 6.43 5.54
C GLU A 49 -6.38 6.10 4.23
N LEU A 50 -7.71 6.26 4.18
CA LEU A 50 -8.49 6.03 2.96
C LEU A 50 -8.06 6.95 1.81
N HIS A 51 -7.82 8.23 2.10
CA HIS A 51 -7.37 9.18 1.08
C HIS A 51 -5.96 8.87 0.56
N ASN A 52 -5.06 8.45 1.45
CA ASN A 52 -3.71 8.02 1.05
C ASN A 52 -3.77 6.79 0.13
N ARG A 53 -4.61 5.81 0.48
CA ARG A 53 -4.82 4.59 -0.32
C ARG A 53 -5.47 4.91 -1.67
N GLN A 54 -6.45 5.82 -1.70
CA GLN A 54 -7.03 6.29 -2.96
C GLN A 54 -5.96 6.96 -3.85
N GLY A 55 -5.12 7.83 -3.27
CA GLY A 55 -4.02 8.46 -4.00
C GLY A 55 -2.97 7.45 -4.51
N GLU A 56 -2.71 6.38 -3.77
CA GLU A 56 -1.84 5.26 -4.21
C GLU A 56 -2.42 4.57 -5.45
N ALA A 57 -3.72 4.27 -5.44
CA ALA A 57 -4.41 3.65 -6.57
C ALA A 57 -4.39 4.55 -7.82
N ASP A 58 -4.68 5.85 -7.64
CA ASP A 58 -4.64 6.83 -8.73
C ASP A 58 -3.24 6.96 -9.33
N ALA A 59 -2.20 6.95 -8.49
CA ALA A 59 -0.81 7.01 -8.94
C ALA A 59 -0.42 5.77 -9.75
N LEU A 60 -0.83 4.56 -9.33
CA LEU A 60 -0.61 3.32 -10.06
C LEU A 60 -1.32 3.33 -11.43
N GLY A 61 -2.57 3.80 -11.48
CA GLY A 61 -3.30 3.96 -12.74
C GLY A 61 -2.61 4.93 -13.69
N ASN A 62 -2.15 6.08 -13.18
CA ASN A 62 -1.43 7.06 -13.99
C ASN A 62 -0.08 6.53 -14.49
N LEU A 63 0.63 5.74 -13.67
CA LEU A 63 1.86 5.08 -14.08
C LEU A 63 1.59 4.07 -15.20
N GLY A 64 0.53 3.27 -15.09
CA GLY A 64 0.12 2.33 -16.14
C GLY A 64 -0.17 3.04 -17.47
N LEU A 65 -0.88 4.17 -17.44
CA LEU A 65 -1.11 5.00 -18.62
C LEU A 65 0.19 5.57 -19.23
N ALA A 66 1.16 5.95 -18.38
CA ALA A 66 2.46 6.41 -18.85
C ALA A 66 3.22 5.28 -19.57
N HIS A 67 3.25 4.07 -19.01
CA HIS A 67 3.86 2.90 -19.66
C HIS A 67 3.19 2.56 -20.99
N GLU A 68 1.85 2.61 -21.07
CA GLU A 68 1.15 2.43 -22.35
C GLU A 68 1.58 3.48 -23.40
N ALA A 69 1.78 4.74 -22.98
CA ALA A 69 2.24 5.80 -23.87
C ALA A 69 3.71 5.60 -24.33
N HIS A 70 4.51 4.91 -23.52
CA HIS A 70 5.88 4.52 -23.86
C HIS A 70 5.97 3.24 -24.72
N GLY A 71 4.86 2.54 -24.92
CA GLY A 71 4.78 1.32 -25.74
C GLY A 71 4.99 0.02 -24.97
N ASP A 72 5.12 0.09 -23.65
CA ASP A 72 5.16 -1.08 -22.78
C ASP A 72 3.73 -1.57 -22.56
N LEU A 73 3.41 -2.77 -23.05
CA LEU A 73 2.03 -3.27 -23.04
C LEU A 73 1.73 -4.25 -21.89
N PHE A 74 2.74 -4.82 -21.25
CA PHE A 74 2.57 -5.81 -20.17
C PHE A 74 2.58 -5.19 -18.77
N GLU A 75 3.49 -4.26 -18.51
CA GLU A 75 3.64 -3.57 -17.23
C GLU A 75 2.39 -2.75 -16.80
N PRO A 76 1.63 -2.11 -17.71
CA PRO A 76 0.39 -1.41 -17.34
C PRO A 76 -0.65 -2.31 -16.70
N ILE A 77 -0.78 -3.56 -17.14
CA ILE A 77 -1.82 -4.48 -16.67
C ILE A 77 -1.62 -4.78 -15.18
N GLU A 78 -0.38 -5.09 -14.79
CA GLU A 78 -0.02 -5.33 -13.39
C GLU A 78 -0.26 -4.10 -12.51
N LEU A 79 0.00 -2.89 -13.05
CA LEU A 79 -0.25 -1.64 -12.35
C LEU A 79 -1.75 -1.37 -12.16
N PHE A 80 -2.56 -1.63 -13.19
CA PHE A 80 -4.02 -1.51 -13.10
C PHE A 80 -4.62 -2.54 -12.14
N GLU A 81 -4.10 -3.77 -12.11
CA GLU A 81 -4.52 -4.80 -11.16
C GLU A 81 -4.21 -4.40 -9.70
N GLN A 82 -3.05 -3.82 -9.45
CA GLN A 82 -2.69 -3.28 -8.13
C GLN A 82 -3.62 -2.13 -7.72
N ALA A 83 -3.88 -1.16 -8.62
CA ALA A 83 -4.82 -0.08 -8.37
C ALA A 83 -6.22 -0.60 -8.04
N LEU A 84 -6.67 -1.61 -8.80
CA LEU A 84 -7.98 -2.25 -8.63
C LEU A 84 -8.13 -2.96 -7.28
N LEU A 85 -7.08 -3.62 -6.78
CA LEU A 85 -7.09 -4.20 -5.43
C LEU A 85 -7.27 -3.13 -4.36
N ILE A 86 -6.62 -1.97 -4.52
CA ILE A 86 -6.74 -0.86 -3.57
C ILE A 86 -8.14 -0.24 -3.64
N TYR A 87 -8.69 0.02 -4.83
CA TYR A 87 -10.05 0.54 -4.97
C TYR A 87 -11.10 -0.39 -4.33
N ARG A 88 -10.93 -1.72 -4.46
CA ARG A 88 -11.78 -2.70 -3.78
C ARG A 88 -11.64 -2.66 -2.27
N ASP A 89 -10.41 -2.53 -1.77
CA ASP A 89 -10.09 -2.47 -0.33
C ASP A 89 -10.72 -1.24 0.34
N ILE A 90 -10.66 -0.08 -0.32
CA ILE A 90 -11.27 1.16 0.20
C ILE A 90 -12.76 1.30 -0.15
N GLY A 91 -13.32 0.41 -0.97
CA GLY A 91 -14.72 0.44 -1.41
C GLY A 91 -15.04 1.51 -2.47
N ASP A 92 -14.04 2.02 -3.19
CA ASP A 92 -14.25 2.97 -4.29
C ASP A 92 -14.67 2.24 -5.57
N ARG A 93 -15.98 2.11 -5.74
CA ARG A 93 -16.60 1.46 -6.91
C ARG A 93 -16.30 2.20 -8.22
N ARG A 94 -16.19 3.53 -8.20
CA ARG A 94 -15.94 4.31 -9.41
C ARG A 94 -14.50 4.10 -9.87
N GLY A 95 -13.54 4.12 -8.94
CA GLY A 95 -12.15 3.79 -9.19
C GLY A 95 -11.98 2.35 -9.70
N GLU A 96 -12.67 1.38 -9.08
CA GLU A 96 -12.67 -0.03 -9.52
C GLU A 96 -13.11 -0.16 -10.98
N ALA A 97 -14.22 0.48 -11.36
CA ALA A 97 -14.74 0.45 -12.73
C ALA A 97 -13.77 1.12 -13.72
N GLY A 98 -13.15 2.24 -13.31
CA GLY A 98 -12.13 2.94 -14.10
C GLY A 98 -10.90 2.06 -14.38
N ALA A 99 -10.38 1.37 -13.36
CA ALA A 99 -9.24 0.48 -13.50
C ALA A 99 -9.55 -0.72 -14.42
N LEU A 100 -10.73 -1.34 -14.26
CA LEU A 100 -11.19 -2.41 -15.16
C LEU A 100 -11.33 -1.95 -16.61
N TRP A 101 -11.88 -0.75 -16.81
CA TRP A 101 -12.03 -0.17 -18.13
C TRP A 101 -10.69 0.07 -18.81
N ILE A 102 -9.74 0.71 -18.13
CA ILE A 102 -8.44 1.00 -18.74
C ILE A 102 -7.67 -0.30 -19.02
N SER A 103 -7.69 -1.26 -18.10
CA SER A 103 -7.11 -2.59 -18.31
C SER A 103 -7.71 -3.30 -19.54
N SER A 104 -9.03 -3.16 -19.77
CA SER A 104 -9.67 -3.71 -20.97
C SER A 104 -9.12 -3.12 -22.28
N LEU A 105 -8.83 -1.82 -22.30
CA LEU A 105 -8.22 -1.15 -23.44
C LEU A 105 -6.81 -1.70 -23.70
N SER A 106 -6.02 -1.91 -22.64
CA SER A 106 -4.68 -2.52 -22.72
C SER A 106 -4.71 -3.94 -23.27
N PHE A 107 -5.63 -4.79 -22.79
CA PHE A 107 -5.81 -6.14 -23.31
C PHE A 107 -6.18 -6.15 -24.80
N ASN A 108 -7.02 -5.22 -25.24
CA ASN A 108 -7.37 -5.10 -26.66
C ASN A 108 -6.15 -4.68 -27.50
N LYS A 109 -5.27 -3.79 -27.00
CA LYS A 109 -4.01 -3.42 -27.68
C LYS A 109 -3.05 -4.62 -27.80
N LEU A 110 -3.02 -5.50 -26.80
CA LEU A 110 -2.26 -6.76 -26.85
C LEU A 110 -2.86 -7.82 -27.80
N GLY A 111 -4.02 -7.56 -28.41
CA GLY A 111 -4.74 -8.52 -29.23
C GLY A 111 -5.53 -9.56 -28.42
N ASN A 112 -5.51 -9.50 -27.08
CA ASN A 112 -6.31 -10.37 -26.23
C ASN A 112 -7.74 -9.82 -26.07
N ARG A 113 -8.53 -9.99 -27.13
CA ARG A 113 -9.87 -9.44 -27.21
C ARG A 113 -10.86 -10.08 -26.23
N SER A 114 -10.67 -11.36 -25.91
CA SER A 114 -11.50 -12.06 -24.92
C SER A 114 -11.34 -11.45 -23.53
N ALA A 115 -10.10 -11.19 -23.11
CA ALA A 115 -9.83 -10.54 -21.81
C ALA A 115 -10.31 -9.08 -21.80
N ALA A 116 -10.17 -8.36 -22.92
CA ALA A 116 -10.69 -7.01 -23.05
C ALA A 116 -12.22 -6.95 -22.84
N VAL A 117 -12.99 -7.76 -23.57
CA VAL A 117 -14.45 -7.81 -23.44
C VAL A 117 -14.86 -8.19 -22.02
N SER A 118 -14.23 -9.21 -21.42
CA SER A 118 -14.56 -9.63 -20.04
C SER A 118 -14.32 -8.52 -19.01
N ASN A 119 -13.21 -7.78 -19.12
CA ASN A 119 -12.90 -6.68 -18.19
C ASN A 119 -13.84 -5.48 -18.41
N ALA A 120 -14.14 -5.14 -19.67
CA ALA A 120 -15.07 -4.07 -19.98
C ALA A 120 -16.51 -4.38 -19.53
N GLU A 121 -16.95 -5.64 -19.60
CA GLU A 121 -18.25 -6.05 -19.06
C GLU A 121 -18.30 -5.92 -17.53
N ALA A 122 -17.21 -6.26 -16.84
CA ALA A 122 -17.11 -6.05 -15.40
C ALA A 122 -17.17 -4.56 -15.05
N ALA A 123 -16.46 -3.70 -15.80
CA ALA A 123 -16.53 -2.26 -15.64
C ALA A 123 -17.94 -1.71 -15.91
N LEU A 124 -18.58 -2.15 -17.00
CA LEU A 124 -19.91 -1.74 -17.40
C LEU A 124 -20.94 -2.00 -16.30
N ARG A 125 -20.91 -3.20 -15.70
CA ARG A 125 -21.81 -3.55 -14.60
C ARG A 125 -21.73 -2.54 -13.46
N ILE A 126 -20.52 -2.14 -13.07
CA ILE A 126 -20.32 -1.18 -12.00
C ILE A 126 -20.76 0.23 -12.43
N PHE A 127 -20.42 0.67 -13.65
CA PHE A 127 -20.89 1.96 -14.14
C PHE A 127 -22.42 2.04 -14.25
N GLU A 128 -23.09 0.95 -14.61
CA GLU A 128 -24.56 0.85 -14.61
C GLU A 128 -25.14 0.94 -13.20
N GLU A 129 -24.55 0.23 -12.23
CA GLU A 129 -24.92 0.35 -10.81
C GLU A 129 -24.79 1.79 -10.29
N LEU A 130 -23.76 2.50 -10.76
CA LEU A 130 -23.50 3.90 -10.39
C LEU A 130 -24.29 4.92 -11.23
N ALA A 131 -25.07 4.46 -12.22
CA ALA A 131 -25.72 5.31 -13.22
C ALA A 131 -24.75 6.30 -13.89
N ASP A 132 -23.50 5.89 -14.10
CA ASP A 132 -22.45 6.72 -14.69
C ASP A 132 -22.61 6.81 -16.22
N PRO A 133 -22.52 8.02 -16.82
CA PRO A 133 -22.66 8.19 -18.27
C PRO A 133 -21.61 7.42 -19.09
N THR A 134 -20.45 7.10 -18.52
CA THR A 134 -19.40 6.30 -19.19
C THR A 134 -19.88 4.89 -19.55
N ALA A 135 -20.91 4.36 -18.88
CA ALA A 135 -21.53 3.07 -19.22
C ALA A 135 -21.96 3.00 -20.70
N ALA A 136 -22.47 4.10 -21.25
CA ALA A 136 -22.86 4.14 -22.67
C ALA A 136 -21.68 3.94 -23.60
N THR A 137 -20.55 4.60 -23.32
CA THR A 137 -19.30 4.48 -24.09
C THR A 137 -18.70 3.08 -23.99
N VAL A 138 -18.68 2.50 -22.79
CA VAL A 138 -18.18 1.14 -22.57
C VAL A 138 -19.03 0.14 -23.35
N ARG A 139 -20.36 0.31 -23.34
CA ARG A 139 -21.28 -0.56 -24.09
C ARG A 139 -21.05 -0.52 -25.59
N THR A 140 -20.87 0.67 -26.16
CA THR A 140 -20.57 0.80 -27.61
C THR A 140 -19.23 0.15 -27.94
N GLN A 141 -18.21 0.35 -27.12
CA GLN A 141 -16.89 -0.24 -27.36
C GLN A 141 -16.91 -1.77 -27.29
N ILE A 142 -17.64 -2.36 -26.35
CA ILE A 142 -17.82 -3.82 -26.27
C ILE A 142 -18.49 -4.36 -27.55
N ALA A 143 -19.49 -3.64 -28.08
CA ALA A 143 -20.15 -4.02 -29.32
C ALA A 143 -19.18 -4.00 -30.51
N ASP A 144 -18.37 -2.93 -30.64
CA ASP A 144 -17.32 -2.85 -31.66
C ASP A 144 -16.29 -3.97 -31.52
N TRP A 145 -15.94 -4.31 -30.28
CA TRP A 145 -15.03 -5.41 -30.01
C TRP A 145 -15.59 -6.75 -30.47
N ARG A 146 -16.86 -7.02 -30.18
CA ARG A 146 -17.52 -8.25 -30.62
C ARG A 146 -17.79 -8.29 -32.13
N ALA A 147 -17.93 -7.14 -32.78
CA ALA A 147 -18.27 -7.07 -34.21
C ALA A 147 -17.07 -7.28 -35.14
N ALA A 148 -15.84 -7.00 -34.70
CA ALA A 148 -14.63 -7.12 -35.54
C ALA A 148 -13.96 -8.52 -35.51
N THR A 149 -14.72 -9.57 -35.19
CA THR A 149 -14.36 -10.99 -35.44
C THR A 149 -14.54 -11.37 -36.89
#